data_AF-A0ABD6FL79-F1
#
_entry.id   AF-A0ABD6FL79-F1
#
_cell.length_a   1.000
_cell.length_b   1.000
_cell.length_c   1.000
_cell.angle_alpha   90.00
_cell.angle_beta   90.00
_cell.angle_gamma   90.00
#
_symmetry.space_group_name_H-M   'P 1'
#
loop_
_entity.id
_entity.type
_entity.pdbx_description
1 polymer ?
#
loop_
_entity_poly.entity_id
_entity_poly.type
_entity_poly.pdbx_seq_one_letter_code
_entity_poly.pdbx_strand_id
1 'polypeptide(L)' 'GLLFVPSSEPKTGKNRLHIDLRPDDRDAEVERFLSLGARRADVGQTGEESWVVLADPEGNEFCILGSAH' A
#
# COMPACT_ATOMS: atom_id res chain seq x y z
N GLY A 1 -19.46 0.01 1.17
CA GLY A 1 -18.41 -0.64 0.36
C GLY A 1 -17.49 0.43 -0.19
N LEU A 2 -16.30 0.04 -0.66
CA LEU A 2 -15.44 0.92 -1.45
C LEU A 2 -15.79 0.79 -2.94
N LEU A 3 -15.72 1.90 -3.66
CA LEU A 3 -15.80 1.96 -5.11
C LEU A 3 -14.54 2.65 -5.63
N PHE A 4 -13.83 2.00 -6.54
CA PHE A 4 -12.70 2.58 -7.25
C PHE A 4 -13.19 3.15 -8.57
N VAL A 5 -12.94 4.44 -8.80
CA VAL A 5 -13.37 5.16 -10.00
C VAL A 5 -12.13 5.65 -10.76
N PRO A 6 -12.07 5.50 -12.09
CA PRO A 6 -10.96 6.01 -12.88
C PRO A 6 -10.83 7.53 -12.76
N SER A 7 -9.59 8.03 -12.67
CA SER A 7 -9.27 9.46 -12.73
C SER A 7 -8.25 9.72 -13.82
N SER A 8 -8.40 10.84 -14.54
CA SER A 8 -7.40 11.34 -15.48
C SER A 8 -6.45 12.36 -14.85
N GLU A 9 -6.75 12.82 -13.63
CA GLU A 9 -5.92 13.77 -12.93
C GLU A 9 -4.79 13.04 -12.19
N PRO A 10 -3.53 13.50 -12.35
CA PRO A 10 -2.43 12.92 -11.59
C PRO A 10 -2.63 13.17 -10.11
N LYS A 11 -2.26 12.18 -9.29
CA LYS A 11 -2.36 12.28 -7.84
C LYS A 11 -1.56 13.48 -7.31
N THR A 12 -2.19 14.29 -6.46
CA THR A 12 -1.55 15.41 -5.77
C THR A 12 -1.46 15.14 -4.27
N GLY A 13 -0.23 15.16 -3.73
CA GLY A 13 0.01 14.92 -2.31
C GLY A 13 -0.29 13.49 -1.83
N LYS A 14 -0.40 13.33 -0.51
CA LYS A 14 -0.71 12.04 0.13
C LYS A 14 -2.22 11.78 0.10
N ASN A 15 -2.61 10.51 0.04
CA ASN A 15 -4.00 10.13 0.22
C ASN A 15 -4.51 10.58 1.60
N ARG A 16 -5.73 11.14 1.62
CA ARG A 16 -6.42 11.51 2.88
C ARG A 16 -7.04 10.31 3.60
N LEU A 17 -7.09 9.17 2.90
CA LEU A 17 -7.56 7.88 3.40
C LEU A 17 -6.36 6.95 3.56
N HIS A 18 -6.30 6.27 4.69
CA HIS A 18 -5.33 5.19 4.94
C HIS A 18 -6.05 3.85 4.75
N ILE A 19 -5.56 3.05 3.80
CA ILE A 19 -6.06 1.68 3.58
C ILE A 19 -5.05 0.69 4.14
N ASP A 20 -5.52 -0.16 5.07
CA ASP A 20 -4.74 -1.23 5.67
C ASP A 20 -5.27 -2.59 5.20
N LEU A 21 -4.38 -3.42 4.67
CA LEU A 21 -4.65 -4.79 4.30
C LEU A 21 -3.91 -5.72 5.26
N ARG A 22 -4.59 -6.76 5.75
CA ARG A 22 -4.02 -7.74 6.67
C ARG A 22 -4.09 -9.15 6.05
N PRO A 23 -3.08 -9.54 5.26
CA PRO A 23 -2.96 -10.90 4.76
C PRO A 23 -2.48 -11.87 5.86
N ASP A 24 -2.57 -13.17 5.58
CA ASP A 24 -1.99 -14.20 6.45
C ASP A 24 -0.45 -14.20 6.37
N ASP A 25 0.11 -13.97 5.17
CA ASP A 25 1.55 -13.82 4.93
C ASP A 25 1.83 -12.44 4.31
N ARG A 26 2.42 -11.56 5.11
CA ARG A 26 2.74 -10.19 4.70
C ARG A 26 3.77 -10.16 3.58
N ASP A 27 4.82 -10.97 3.68
CA ASP A 27 5.96 -10.86 2.77
C ASP A 27 5.60 -11.44 1.40
N ALA A 28 4.86 -12.55 1.38
CA ALA A 28 4.29 -13.10 0.14
C ALA A 28 3.33 -12.11 -0.54
N GLU A 29 2.48 -11.42 0.24
CA GLU A 29 1.54 -10.45 -0.32
C GLU A 29 2.25 -9.18 -0.84
N VAL A 30 3.31 -8.73 -0.15
CA VAL A 30 4.16 -7.64 -0.65
C VAL A 30 4.76 -8.02 -2.01
N GLU A 31 5.37 -9.20 -2.14
CA GLU A 31 5.96 -9.65 -3.41
C GLU A 31 4.88 -9.78 -4.51
N ARG A 32 3.68 -10.24 -4.17
CA ARG A 32 2.55 -10.29 -5.09
C ARG A 32 2.20 -8.90 -5.63
N PHE A 33 2.03 -7.90 -4.75
CA PHE A 33 1.72 -6.54 -5.19
C PHE A 33 2.83 -5.91 -6.02
N LEU A 34 4.10 -6.14 -5.66
CA LEU A 34 5.23 -5.67 -6.46
C LEU A 34 5.24 -6.28 -7.86
N SER A 35 4.93 -7.58 -7.99
CA SER A 35 4.80 -8.25 -9.29
C SER A 35 3.68 -7.70 -10.16
N LEU A 36 2.65 -7.09 -9.53
CA LEU A 36 1.53 -6.44 -10.20
C LEU A 36 1.79 -4.96 -10.54
N GLY A 37 2.99 -4.45 -10.24
CA GLY A 37 3.39 -3.07 -10.56
C GLY A 37 3.25 -2.08 -9.40
N ALA A 38 2.90 -2.54 -8.19
CA ALA A 38 3.05 -1.69 -7.02
C ALA A 38 4.54 -1.39 -6.75
N ARG A 39 4.80 -0.31 -6.01
CA ARG A 39 6.13 0.10 -5.60
C ARG A 39 6.17 0.35 -4.10
N ARG A 40 7.31 0.13 -3.46
CA ARG A 40 7.52 0.57 -2.07
C ARG A 40 7.40 2.09 -2.01
N ALA A 41 6.63 2.59 -1.05
CA ALA A 41 6.44 4.01 -0.84
C ALA A 41 7.21 4.46 0.40
N ASP A 42 8.07 5.45 0.23
CA ASP A 42 8.71 6.09 1.36
C ASP A 42 7.77 7.17 1.92
N VAL A 43 7.26 6.91 3.13
CA VAL A 43 6.45 7.87 3.90
C VAL A 43 7.12 8.29 5.21
N GLY A 44 8.42 8.00 5.37
CA GLY A 44 9.20 8.22 6.59
C GLY A 44 9.31 6.98 7.48
N GLN A 45 9.20 5.78 6.91
CA GLN A 45 9.36 4.53 7.65
C GLN A 45 10.84 4.25 7.93
N THR A 46 11.16 3.68 9.09
CA THR A 46 12.53 3.33 9.46
C THR A 46 12.90 1.89 9.09
N GLY A 47 11.90 1.04 8.81
CA GLY A 47 12.06 -0.39 8.56
C GLY A 47 11.82 -1.25 9.80
N GLU A 48 11.53 -0.65 10.96
CA GLU A 48 11.19 -1.34 12.20
C GLU A 48 9.67 -1.53 12.36
N GLU A 49 8.87 -0.91 11.49
CA GLU A 49 7.43 -0.99 11.53
C GLU A 49 6.93 -2.41 11.22
N SER A 50 5.82 -2.80 11.85
CA SER A 50 5.20 -4.10 11.59
C SER A 50 4.45 -4.16 10.24
N TRP A 51 4.48 -3.08 9.45
CA TRP A 51 3.81 -2.96 8.16
C TRP A 51 4.75 -2.44 7.07
N VAL A 52 4.40 -2.76 5.82
CA VAL A 52 5.07 -2.24 4.62
C VAL A 52 4.10 -1.31 3.89
N VAL A 53 4.53 -0.10 3.53
CA VAL A 53 3.72 0.81 2.72
C VAL A 53 4.07 0.59 1.24
N LEU A 54 3.05 0.31 0.44
CA LEU A 54 3.14 0.22 -1.00
C LEU A 54 2.31 1.34 -1.64
N ALA A 55 2.66 1.72 -2.86
CA ALA A 55 1.84 2.52 -3.74
C ALA A 55 1.49 1.71 -4.98
N ASP A 56 0.22 1.76 -5.40
CA ASP A 56 -0.21 1.17 -6.67
C ASP A 56 0.39 1.93 -7.88
N PRO A 57 0.18 1.48 -9.13
CA PRO A 57 0.68 2.17 -10.32
C PRO A 57 0.19 3.62 -10.48
N GLU A 58 -0.97 3.97 -9.90
CA GLU A 58 -1.53 5.32 -9.90
C GLU A 58 -0.97 6.19 -8.74
N GLY A 59 -0.19 5.58 -7.85
CA GLY A 59 0.48 6.22 -6.73
C GLY A 59 -0.32 6.22 -5.43
N ASN A 60 -1.43 5.50 -5.32
CA ASN A 60 -2.24 5.43 -4.10
C ASN A 60 -1.53 4.60 -3.03
N GLU A 61 -1.27 5.17 -1.85
CA GLU A 61 -0.62 4.44 -0.76
C GLU A 61 -1.59 3.54 0.02
N PHE A 62 -1.09 2.38 0.43
CA PHE A 62 -1.75 1.44 1.34
C PHE A 62 -0.71 0.64 2.14
N CYS A 63 -1.11 0.14 3.30
CA CYS A 63 -0.27 -0.69 4.16
C CYS A 63 -0.60 -2.18 4.01
N ILE A 64 0.45 -3.00 4.01
CA ILE A 64 0.36 -4.44 4.25
C ILE A 64 0.83 -4.68 5.68
N LEU A 65 -0.11 -5.01 6.55
CA LEU A 65 0.14 -5.27 7.96
C LEU A 65 0.74 -6.66 8.16
N GLY A 66 1.61 -6.81 9.16
CA GLY A 66 2.00 -8.12 9.68
C GLY A 66 0.82 -8.84 10.35
N SER A 67 0.99 -10.15 10.51
CA SER A 67 0.09 -10.98 11.32
C SER A 67 -0.11 -10.35 12.70
N ALA A 68 -1.35 -10.37 13.20
CA ALA A 68 -1.62 -9.94 14.58
C ALA A 68 -0.84 -10.86 15.55
N HIS A 69 -0.22 -10.26 16.57
CA HIS A 69 0.27 -11.00 17.72
C HIS A 69 -0.89 -11.57 18.53
#